data_AF-A0A2E2QXY5-F1
#
_entry.id   AF-A0A2E2QXY5-F1
#
_cell.length_a   1.000
_cell.length_b   1.000
_cell.length_c   1.000
_cell.angle_alpha   90.00
_cell.angle_beta   90.00
_cell.angle_gamma   90.00
#
_symmetry.space_group_name_H-M   'P 1'
#
loop_
_entity.id
_entity.type
_entity.pdbx_description
1 polymer ?
#
loop_
_entity_poly.entity_id
_entity_poly.type
_entity_poly.pdbx_seq_one_letter_code
_entity_poly.pdbx_strand_id
1 'polypeptide(L)' 'NLVITRVFPSGKAQKWNLEPYWTKVEISNPRINHYNLILKSKEKVVMIGSFLNYYDKKRLMKKIEDALQNYKISYRV' A
#
# COMPACT_ATOMS: atom_id res chain seq x y z
N ASN A 1 11.73 6.44 -4.34
CA ASN A 1 10.52 7.17 -3.89
C ASN A 1 9.28 6.35 -4.24
N LEU A 2 8.36 6.11 -3.28
CA LEU A 2 7.11 5.37 -3.52
C LEU A 2 5.95 6.38 -3.59
N VAL A 3 5.30 6.45 -4.75
CA VAL A 3 4.18 7.39 -4.97
C VAL A 3 2.90 6.61 -5.18
N ILE A 4 1.89 6.89 -4.37
CA ILE A 4 0.53 6.39 -4.56
C ILE A 4 -0.31 7.52 -5.13
N THR A 5 -1.05 7.24 -6.21
CA THR A 5 -2.01 8.19 -6.78
C THR A 5 -3.39 7.58 -6.76
N ARG A 6 -4.37 8.29 -6.20
CA ARG A 6 -5.79 7.99 -6.33
C ARG A 6 -6.40 8.99 -7.29
N VAL A 7 -7.07 8.47 -8.32
CA VAL A 7 -7.83 9.29 -9.27
C VAL A 7 -9.31 9.11 -8.95
N PHE A 8 -10.02 10.22 -8.76
CA PHE A 8 -11.46 10.22 -8.53
C PHE A 8 -12.22 10.26 -9.86
N PRO A 9 -13.49 9.78 -9.91
CA PRO A 9 -14.31 9.87 -11.13
C PRO A 9 -14.48 11.31 -11.67
N SER A 10 -14.33 12.31 -10.80
CA SER A 10 -14.34 13.74 -11.17
C SER A 10 -13.07 14.22 -11.88
N GLY A 11 -12.08 13.36 -12.10
CA GLY A 11 -10.77 13.71 -12.68
C GLY A 11 -9.78 14.31 -11.67
N LYS A 12 -10.19 14.61 -10.44
CA LYS A 12 -9.28 15.04 -9.37
C LYS A 12 -8.32 13.90 -9.01
N ALA A 13 -7.06 14.22 -8.76
CA ALA A 13 -6.05 13.27 -8.30
C ALA A 13 -5.53 13.65 -6.91
N GLN A 14 -5.43 12.66 -6.03
CA GLN A 14 -4.76 12.77 -4.74
C GLN A 14 -3.51 11.93 -4.76
N LYS A 15 -2.39 12.49 -4.29
CA LYS A 15 -1.08 11.84 -4.30
C LYS A 15 -0.52 11.74 -2.89
N TRP A 16 0.06 10.59 -2.57
CA TRP A 16 0.83 10.36 -1.36
C TRP A 16 2.24 9.94 -1.75
N ASN A 17 3.21 10.76 -1.35
CA ASN A 17 4.63 10.40 -1.40
C ASN A 17 4.99 9.69 -0.10
N LEU A 18 5.38 8.43 -0.17
CA LEU A 18 5.77 7.59 0.95
C LEU A 18 7.28 7.31 0.87
N GLU A 19 7.92 7.20 2.04
CA GLU A 19 9.32 6.80 2.09
C GLU A 19 9.38 5.26 2.07
N PRO A 20 9.91 4.61 1.00
CA PRO A 20 9.85 3.15 0.87
C PRO A 20 10.54 2.40 2.01
N TYR A 21 11.61 2.93 2.60
CA TYR A 21 12.35 2.28 3.68
C TYR A 21 11.47 2.09 4.92
N TRP A 22 10.67 3.12 5.24
CA TRP A 22 9.76 3.14 6.40
C TRP A 22 8.35 2.63 6.08
N THR A 23 8.06 2.38 4.80
CA THR A 23 6.76 1.89 4.37
C THR A 23 6.58 0.41 4.75
N LYS A 24 5.41 0.10 5.29
CA LYS A 24 4.91 -1.26 5.51
C LYS A 24 3.55 -1.40 4.84
N VAL A 25 3.25 -2.60 4.36
CA VAL A 25 1.93 -2.96 3.85
C VAL A 25 1.32 -3.97 4.80
N GLU A 26 0.03 -3.85 5.08
CA GLU A 26 -0.68 -4.72 6.02
C GLU A 26 -2.14 -4.90 5.59
N ILE A 27 -2.75 -6.02 6.01
CA ILE A 27 -4.20 -6.19 5.93
C ILE A 27 -4.80 -5.98 7.32
N SER A 28 -5.70 -5.00 7.41
CA SER A 28 -6.52 -4.75 8.59
C SER A 28 -7.92 -5.33 8.42
N ASN A 29 -8.50 -5.88 9.48
CA ASN A 29 -9.84 -6.46 9.50
C ASN A 29 -10.73 -5.72 10.52
N PRO A 30 -11.21 -4.50 10.22
CA PRO A 30 -11.97 -3.70 11.17
C PRO A 30 -13.37 -4.26 11.49
N ARG A 31 -13.92 -5.13 10.63
CA ARG A 31 -15.25 -5.75 10.79
C ARG A 31 -15.25 -7.14 10.16
N ILE A 32 -16.18 -8.00 10.57
CA ILE A 32 -16.36 -9.34 9.99
C ILE A 32 -16.46 -9.24 8.46
N ASN A 33 -15.67 -10.07 7.76
CA ASN A 33 -15.59 -10.14 6.30
C ASN A 33 -15.16 -8.86 5.59
N HIS A 34 -14.60 -7.86 6.30
CA HIS A 34 -14.14 -6.61 5.71
C HIS A 34 -12.63 -6.47 5.88
N TYR A 35 -11.90 -6.73 4.80
CA TYR A 35 -10.43 -6.64 4.78
C TYR A 35 -9.95 -5.41 4.01
N ASN A 36 -9.15 -4.57 4.67
CA ASN A 36 -8.54 -3.39 4.10
C ASN A 36 -7.05 -3.62 3.88
N LEU A 37 -6.57 -3.38 2.66
CA LEU A 37 -5.13 -3.36 2.37
C LEU A 37 -4.62 -1.94 2.59
N ILE A 38 -3.65 -1.78 3.50
CA ILE A 38 -3.18 -0.50 3.98
C ILE A 38 -1.67 -0.39 3.77
N LEU A 39 -1.24 0.75 3.24
CA LEU A 39 0.15 1.20 3.19
C LEU A 39 0.37 2.24 4.30
N LYS A 40 1.27 1.94 5.23
CA LYS A 40 1.64 2.82 6.34
C LYS A 40 3.09 3.25 6.20
N SER A 41 3.36 4.55 6.31
CA SER A 41 4.70 5.13 6.31
C SER A 41 4.76 6.32 7.25
N LYS A 42 5.41 6.15 8.42
CA LYS A 42 5.46 7.16 9.48
C LYS A 42 4.06 7.72 9.78
N GLU A 43 3.76 8.92 9.31
CA GLU A 43 2.52 9.66 9.56
C GLU A 43 1.44 9.44 8.49
N LYS A 44 1.78 8.76 7.39
CA LYS A 44 0.88 8.56 6.24
C LYS A 44 0.29 7.17 6.25
N VAL A 45 -1.04 7.10 6.15
CA VAL A 45 -1.80 5.86 6.03
C VAL A 45 -2.66 5.95 4.78
N VAL A 46 -2.51 4.98 3.87
CA VAL A 46 -3.24 4.95 2.60
C VAL A 46 -3.89 3.58 2.43
N MET A 47 -5.21 3.56 2.30
CA MET A 47 -5.95 2.36 1.94
C MET A 47 -5.95 2.19 0.42
N ILE A 48 -5.66 0.99 -0.07
CA ILE A 48 -5.61 0.68 -1.51
C ILE A 48 -6.42 -0.58 -1.83
N GLY A 49 -6.79 -0.74 -3.10
CA GLY A 49 -7.42 -1.98 -3.59
C GLY A 49 -8.77 -2.28 -2.93
N SER A 50 -9.57 -1.26 -2.61
CA SER A 50 -10.88 -1.45 -1.95
C SER A 50 -11.82 -2.36 -2.75
N PHE A 51 -11.67 -2.38 -4.07
CA PHE A 51 -12.43 -3.21 -5.01
C PHE A 51 -11.96 -4.68 -5.08
N LEU A 52 -10.80 -5.01 -4.50
CA LEU A 52 -10.24 -6.36 -4.54
C LEU A 52 -10.91 -7.26 -3.48
N ASN A 53 -11.07 -8.54 -3.80
CA ASN A 53 -11.39 -9.56 -2.79
C ASN A 53 -10.19 -9.81 -1.86
N TYR A 54 -10.38 -10.62 -0.82
CA TYR A 54 -9.33 -10.90 0.17
C TYR A 54 -8.09 -11.59 -0.41
N TYR A 55 -8.28 -12.54 -1.33
CA TYR A 55 -7.18 -13.27 -1.96
C TYR A 55 -6.32 -12.35 -2.84
N ASP A 56 -6.96 -11.48 -3.62
CA ASP A 56 -6.26 -10.50 -4.44
C ASP A 56 -5.56 -9.43 -3.57
N LYS A 57 -6.17 -9.03 -2.44
CA LYS A 57 -5.51 -8.17 -1.44
C LYS A 57 -4.24 -8.82 -0.89
N LYS A 58 -4.28 -10.11 -0.55
CA LYS A 58 -3.10 -10.86 -0.09
C LYS A 58 -2.01 -10.96 -1.17
N ARG A 59 -2.41 -11.26 -2.40
CA ARG A 59 -1.47 -11.35 -3.53
C ARG A 59 -0.81 -10.01 -3.83
N LEU A 60 -1.58 -8.92 -3.79
CA LEU A 60 -1.04 -7.56 -3.97
C LEU A 60 -0.14 -7.15 -2.80
N MET A 61 -0.54 -7.45 -1.56
CA MET A 61 0.27 -7.24 -0.36
C MET A 61 1.65 -7.88 -0.53
N LYS A 62 1.70 -9.16 -0.87
CA LYS A 62 2.97 -9.90 -1.03
C LYS A 62 3.87 -9.27 -2.10
N LYS A 63 3.32 -8.90 -3.26
CA LYS A 63 4.08 -8.21 -4.31
C LYS A 63 4.66 -6.87 -3.86
N ILE A 64 3.91 -6.12 -3.06
CA ILE A 64 4.38 -4.85 -2.51
C ILE A 64 5.47 -5.09 -1.46
N GLU A 65 5.32 -6.07 -0.58
CA GLU A 65 6.35 -6.45 0.40
C GLU A 65 7.66 -6.81 -0.29
N ASP A 66 7.60 -7.65 -1.32
CA ASP A 66 8.77 -8.09 -2.07
C ASP A 66 9.46 -6.89 -2.75
N ALA A 67 8.69 -5.97 -3.35
CA ALA A 67 9.24 -4.76 -3.94
C ALA A 67 9.91 -3.83 -2.90
N LEU A 68 9.30 -3.67 -1.72
CA LEU A 68 9.88 -2.88 -0.63
C LEU A 68 11.14 -3.53 -0.06
N GLN A 69 11.20 -4.86 0.02
CA GLN A 69 12.38 -5.59 0.46
C GLN A 69 13.53 -5.44 -0.54
N ASN A 70 13.25 -5.60 -1.84
CA ASN A 70 14.24 -5.41 -2.89
C ASN A 70 14.82 -4.00 -2.89
N TYR A 71 13.97 -2.99 -2.68
CA TYR A 71 14.42 -1.61 -2.49
C TYR A 71 15.39 -1.50 -1.31
N LYS A 72 15.06 -2.04 -0.14
CA LYS A 72 15.93 -1.97 1.06
C LYS A 72 17.28 -2.65 0.85
N ILE A 73 17.32 -3.75 0.10
CA ILE A 73 18.56 -4.45 -0.24
C ILE A 73 19.42 -3.59 -1.17
N SER A 74 18.83 -3.01 -2.21
CA SER A 74 19.55 -2.16 -3.18
C SER A 74 20.17 -0.90 -2.56
N TYR A 75 19.62 -0.40 -1.46
CA TYR A 75 20.11 0.80 -0.76
C TYR A 75 21.03 0.48 0.43
N ARG A 76 21.32 -0.80 0.69
CA ARG A 76 22.29 -1.26 1.69
C ARG A 76 23.69 -1.48 1.10
N VAL A 77 23.87 -1.23 -0.20
CA VAL A 77 25.14 -1.30 -0.91
C VAL A 77 25.81 0.06 -0.89
#